data_AF-G2IJI7-F1
#
_entry.id   AF-G2IJI7-F1
#
_cell.length_a   1.000
_cell.length_b   1.000
_cell.length_c   1.000
_cell.angle_alpha   90.00
_cell.angle_beta   90.00
_cell.angle_gamma   90.00
#
_symmetry.space_group_name_H-M   'P 1'
#
loop_
_entity.id
_entity.type
_entity.pdbx_description
1 polymer ?
#
loop_
_entity_poly.entity_id
_entity_poly.type
_entity_poly.pdbx_seq_one_letter_code
_entity_poly.pdbx_strand_id
1 'polypeptide(L)'
;MLHSSLRRFITPFQQANLRRHAAYLLSLPAGYEAFDMRRITSEGARGESRAPAYLPAEGIVCCAIGHGPRAGFAPDGTENWYRYSCRYFIDAGAGYWSDDEESPAREAWLWCFDTLWAASDNSSEGAARRILWLLDHGLPPLAEAQREGLAPLCYR
;
A
#
# COMPACT_ATOMS: atom_id res chain seq x y z
N MET A 1 21.05 -3.04 -7.06
CA MET A 1 20.71 -4.15 -7.98
C MET A 1 19.50 -4.84 -7.38
N LEU A 2 18.36 -4.86 -8.09
CA LEU A 2 17.11 -5.43 -7.59
C LEU A 2 17.25 -6.95 -7.35
N HIS A 3 16.75 -7.45 -6.22
CA HIS A 3 16.72 -8.89 -5.93
C HIS A 3 15.89 -9.61 -7.01
N SER A 4 16.46 -10.64 -7.66
CA SER A 4 15.89 -11.27 -8.86
C SER A 4 14.49 -11.89 -8.65
N SER A 5 14.13 -12.16 -7.38
CA SER A 5 12.86 -12.77 -7.00
C SER A 5 11.65 -11.84 -7.20
N LEU A 6 11.74 -10.53 -6.89
CA LEU A 6 10.61 -9.61 -6.99
C LEU A 6 10.20 -9.29 -8.44
N ARG A 7 11.17 -9.28 -9.37
CA ARG A 7 10.92 -8.93 -10.77
C ARG A 7 9.92 -9.86 -11.45
N ARG A 8 9.74 -11.07 -10.91
CA ARG A 8 8.80 -12.05 -11.45
C ARG A 8 7.35 -11.68 -11.20
N PHE A 9 7.05 -10.83 -10.20
CA PHE A 9 5.68 -10.57 -9.77
C PHE A 9 5.30 -9.10 -9.57
N ILE A 10 6.27 -8.17 -9.56
CA ILE A 10 5.98 -6.73 -9.67
C ILE A 10 6.43 -6.27 -11.05
N THR A 11 5.47 -5.95 -11.91
CA THR A 11 5.74 -5.52 -13.29
C THR A 11 6.53 -4.19 -13.32
N PRO A 12 7.27 -3.88 -14.40
CA PRO A 12 7.94 -2.59 -14.52
C PRO A 12 6.99 -1.38 -14.37
N PHE A 13 5.75 -1.51 -14.85
CA PHE A 13 4.69 -0.52 -14.68
C PHE A 13 4.36 -0.28 -13.21
N GLN A 14 4.09 -1.36 -12.47
CA GLN A 14 3.84 -1.32 -11.03
C GLN A 14 5.03 -0.78 -10.23
N GLN A 15 6.26 -1.15 -10.56
CA GLN A 15 7.46 -0.59 -9.92
C GLN A 15 7.57 0.92 -10.13
N ALA A 16 7.30 1.42 -11.33
CA ALA A 16 7.31 2.85 -11.62
C ALA A 16 6.21 3.58 -10.83
N ASN A 17 5.01 3.01 -10.74
CA ASN A 17 3.92 3.58 -9.94
C ASN A 17 4.24 3.57 -8.45
N LEU A 18 4.79 2.47 -7.92
CA LEU A 18 5.23 2.38 -6.52
C LEU A 18 6.27 3.46 -6.19
N ARG A 19 7.26 3.69 -7.06
CA ARG A 19 8.23 4.80 -6.86
C ARG A 19 7.56 6.17 -6.84
N ARG A 20 6.66 6.43 -7.80
CA ARG A 20 5.90 7.68 -7.84
C ARG A 20 5.01 7.86 -6.61
N HIS A 21 4.41 6.77 -6.13
CA HIS A 21 3.55 6.77 -4.96
C HIS A 21 4.33 7.02 -3.68
N ALA A 22 5.47 6.35 -3.51
CA ALA A 22 6.39 6.61 -2.39
C ALA A 22 6.88 8.07 -2.38
N ALA A 23 7.24 8.62 -3.55
CA ALA A 23 7.62 10.03 -3.67
C ALA A 23 6.47 10.97 -3.27
N TYR A 24 5.25 10.68 -3.68
CA TYR A 24 4.05 11.43 -3.25
C TYR A 24 3.86 11.34 -1.73
N LEU A 25 3.93 10.15 -1.14
CA LEU A 25 3.75 9.93 0.30
C LEU A 25 4.82 10.65 1.15
N LEU A 26 6.07 10.71 0.66
CA LEU A 26 7.15 11.48 1.27
C LEU A 26 6.96 13.00 1.14
N SER A 27 6.22 13.45 0.12
CA SER A 27 5.93 14.88 -0.07
C SER A 27 4.80 15.39 0.83
N LEU A 28 4.05 14.49 1.49
CA LEU A 28 3.03 14.87 2.46
C LEU A 28 3.67 15.52 3.69
N PRO A 29 2.98 16.47 4.36
CA PRO A 29 3.48 17.09 5.58
C PRO A 29 3.88 16.07 6.65
N ALA A 30 4.91 16.37 7.43
CA ALA A 30 5.24 15.57 8.60
C ALA A 30 4.03 15.52 9.56
N GLY A 31 3.68 14.31 10.04
CA GLY A 31 2.50 14.12 10.89
C GLY A 31 1.17 14.38 10.19
N TYR A 32 1.09 14.22 8.86
CA TYR A 32 -0.13 14.44 8.07
C TYR A 32 -1.34 13.70 8.66
N GLU A 33 -2.24 14.45 9.29
CA GLU A 33 -3.38 13.90 10.07
C GLU A 33 -4.39 13.11 9.23
N ALA A 34 -4.40 13.35 7.91
CA ALA A 34 -5.24 12.63 6.95
C ALA A 34 -4.60 11.33 6.43
N PHE A 35 -3.53 10.84 7.06
CA PHE A 35 -2.98 9.51 6.81
C PHE A 35 -3.35 8.53 7.92
N ASP A 36 -3.94 7.38 7.56
CA ASP A 36 -4.22 6.29 8.50
C ASP A 36 -4.29 4.94 7.79
N MET A 37 -3.34 4.04 8.08
CA MET A 37 -3.29 2.69 7.54
C MET A 37 -4.54 1.85 7.84
N ARG A 38 -5.34 2.21 8.86
CA ARG A 38 -6.60 1.51 9.20
C ARG A 38 -7.73 1.78 8.23
N ARG A 39 -7.65 2.86 7.44
CA ARG A 39 -8.78 3.38 6.67
C ARG A 39 -8.39 3.56 5.22
N ILE A 40 -9.04 2.85 4.31
CA ILE A 40 -8.82 3.10 2.89
C ILE A 40 -9.48 4.43 2.47
N THR A 41 -10.60 4.81 3.09
CA THR A 41 -11.25 6.12 2.96
C THR A 41 -11.94 6.53 4.27
N SER A 42 -12.08 7.83 4.54
CA SER A 42 -12.71 8.35 5.77
C SER A 42 -14.24 8.31 5.79
N GLU A 43 -14.91 8.10 4.65
CA GLU A 43 -16.37 8.17 4.56
C GLU A 43 -17.03 6.81 4.37
N GLY A 44 -17.91 6.48 5.31
CA GLY A 44 -18.92 5.43 5.22
C GLY A 44 -19.78 5.42 6.48
N ALA A 45 -20.94 6.09 6.47
CA ALA A 45 -21.90 6.10 7.59
C ALA A 45 -22.47 4.71 7.95
N ARG A 46 -22.07 3.67 7.20
CA ARG A 46 -22.49 2.27 7.36
C ARG A 46 -21.33 1.26 7.17
N GLY A 47 -20.08 1.70 7.25
CA GLY A 47 -18.92 0.80 7.09
C GLY A 47 -18.63 0.35 5.65
N GLU A 48 -19.34 0.86 4.65
CA GLU A 48 -19.03 0.61 3.24
C GLU A 48 -17.92 1.56 2.79
N SER A 49 -16.77 1.01 2.39
CA SER A 49 -15.74 1.78 1.71
C SER A 49 -16.28 2.23 0.36
N ARG A 50 -16.33 3.55 0.12
CA ARG A 50 -16.71 4.08 -1.20
C ARG A 50 -15.69 3.64 -2.25
N ALA A 51 -16.14 3.52 -3.51
CA ALA A 51 -15.27 3.13 -4.62
C ALA A 51 -14.08 4.09 -4.78
N PRO A 52 -12.94 3.64 -5.32
CA PRO A 52 -11.76 4.46 -5.60
C PRO A 52 -12.05 5.76 -6.36
N ALA A 53 -13.06 5.74 -7.25
CA ALA A 53 -13.49 6.90 -8.04
C ALA A 53 -14.14 8.02 -7.21
N TYR A 54 -14.51 7.76 -5.96
CA TYR A 54 -15.05 8.78 -5.08
C TYR A 54 -13.91 9.57 -4.41
N LEU A 55 -13.71 10.80 -4.87
CA LEU A 55 -12.75 11.75 -4.31
C LEU A 55 -13.49 12.96 -3.75
N PRO A 56 -13.85 12.99 -2.46
CA PRO A 56 -14.45 14.16 -1.85
C PRO A 56 -13.45 15.34 -1.87
N ALA A 57 -14.03 16.53 -1.98
CA ALA A 57 -13.29 17.79 -2.05
C ALA A 57 -12.53 18.11 -0.76
N GLU A 58 -13.04 17.65 0.39
CA GLU A 58 -12.41 17.82 1.70
C GLU A 58 -11.54 16.61 2.06
N GLY A 59 -10.47 16.84 2.80
CA GLY A 59 -9.43 15.85 3.10
C GLY A 59 -9.97 14.47 3.49
N ILE A 60 -9.55 13.42 2.78
CA ILE A 60 -9.87 12.04 3.13
C ILE A 60 -8.78 11.53 4.06
N VAL A 61 -9.16 10.98 5.23
CA VAL A 61 -8.25 10.14 6.01
C VAL A 61 -8.09 8.81 5.26
N CYS A 62 -6.91 8.56 4.71
CA CYS A 62 -6.62 7.41 3.86
C CYS A 62 -5.32 6.70 4.24
N CYS A 63 -5.24 5.41 3.98
CA CYS A 63 -4.01 4.64 3.97
C CYS A 63 -3.21 4.96 2.70
N ALA A 64 -2.05 4.31 2.56
CA ALA A 64 -1.25 4.42 1.34
C ALA A 64 -2.08 4.18 0.06
N ILE A 65 -2.92 3.14 -0.01
CA ILE A 65 -3.75 2.86 -1.20
C ILE A 65 -4.74 4.00 -1.45
N GLY A 66 -5.42 4.49 -0.42
CA GLY A 66 -6.41 5.56 -0.53
C GLY A 66 -5.84 6.89 -1.03
N HIS A 67 -4.53 7.07 -0.91
CA HIS A 67 -3.80 8.21 -1.45
C HIS A 67 -3.47 8.08 -2.95
N GLY A 68 -3.62 6.90 -3.54
CA GLY A 68 -3.29 6.64 -4.94
C GLY A 68 -3.93 7.61 -5.95
N PRO A 69 -5.25 7.91 -5.86
CA PRO A 69 -5.87 8.80 -6.82
C PRO A 69 -5.29 10.22 -6.80
N ARG A 70 -4.95 10.73 -5.60
CA ARG A 70 -4.29 12.04 -5.44
C ARG A 70 -2.83 12.04 -5.90
N ALA A 71 -2.18 10.88 -5.93
CA ALA A 71 -0.88 10.69 -6.56
C ALA A 71 -0.95 10.57 -8.11
N GLY A 72 -2.15 10.71 -8.69
CA GLY A 72 -2.39 10.71 -10.13
C GLY A 72 -2.68 9.34 -10.73
N PHE A 73 -3.00 8.33 -9.92
CA PHE A 73 -3.42 7.02 -10.40
C PHE A 73 -4.94 6.97 -10.53
N ALA A 74 -5.45 7.30 -11.71
CA ALA A 74 -6.89 7.47 -11.95
C ALA A 74 -7.64 6.13 -11.80
N PRO A 75 -8.59 6.02 -10.85
CA PRO A 75 -9.42 4.83 -10.73
C PRO A 75 -10.32 4.67 -11.96
N ASP A 76 -10.63 3.43 -12.32
CA ASP A 76 -11.74 3.14 -13.20
C ASP A 76 -13.04 3.24 -12.38
N GLY A 77 -14.13 3.71 -13.00
CA GLY A 77 -15.39 3.96 -12.29
C GLY A 77 -16.11 2.71 -11.79
N THR A 78 -15.54 1.52 -12.01
CA THR A 78 -16.18 0.22 -11.79
C THR A 78 -15.43 -0.70 -10.84
N GLU A 79 -14.17 -0.39 -10.53
CA GLU A 79 -13.32 -1.21 -9.68
C GLU A 79 -13.52 -0.89 -8.20
N ASN A 80 -13.23 -1.87 -7.36
CA ASN A 80 -13.09 -1.67 -5.93
C ASN A 80 -11.62 -1.39 -5.57
N TRP A 81 -11.36 -1.01 -4.32
CA TRP A 81 -10.00 -0.70 -3.85
C TRP A 81 -8.99 -1.82 -4.03
N TYR A 82 -9.43 -3.07 -3.92
CA TYR A 82 -8.58 -4.22 -4.12
C TYR A 82 -8.11 -4.31 -5.58
N ARG A 83 -9.04 -4.30 -6.55
CA ARG A 83 -8.72 -4.30 -7.99
C ARG A 83 -7.87 -3.10 -8.39
N TYR A 84 -8.21 -1.91 -7.87
CA TYR A 84 -7.43 -0.69 -8.04
C TYR A 84 -5.98 -0.85 -7.58
N SER A 85 -5.78 -1.36 -6.36
CA SER A 85 -4.44 -1.56 -5.81
C SER A 85 -3.63 -2.61 -6.59
N CYS A 86 -4.28 -3.68 -7.05
CA CYS A 86 -3.63 -4.71 -7.86
C CYS A 86 -3.19 -4.16 -9.21
N ARG A 87 -4.06 -3.39 -9.86
CA ARG A 87 -3.81 -2.77 -11.17
C ARG A 87 -2.62 -1.81 -11.11
N TYR A 88 -2.56 -0.94 -10.11
CA TYR A 88 -1.54 0.12 -10.06
C TYR A 88 -0.28 -0.23 -9.30
N PHE A 89 -0.36 -1.03 -8.23
CA PHE A 89 0.73 -1.18 -7.27
C PHE A 89 1.33 -2.58 -7.23
N ILE A 90 0.60 -3.59 -6.80
CA ILE A 90 1.11 -4.96 -6.68
C ILE A 90 -0.05 -5.93 -6.95
N ASP A 91 0.06 -6.74 -8.01
CA ASP A 91 -0.96 -7.74 -8.32
C ASP A 91 -0.78 -8.94 -7.38
N ALA A 92 -1.54 -8.93 -6.29
CA ALA A 92 -1.52 -10.00 -5.30
C ALA A 92 -2.21 -11.30 -5.78
N GLY A 93 -2.78 -11.31 -7.00
CA GLY A 93 -3.54 -12.41 -7.56
C GLY A 93 -4.92 -12.57 -6.90
N ALA A 94 -5.87 -13.17 -7.62
CA ALA A 94 -7.29 -13.28 -7.20
C ALA A 94 -7.54 -13.95 -5.84
N GLY A 95 -6.51 -14.60 -5.27
CA GLY A 95 -6.54 -15.37 -4.03
C GLY A 95 -6.30 -14.59 -2.74
N TYR A 96 -6.49 -13.26 -2.72
CA TYR A 96 -6.33 -12.49 -1.46
C TYR A 96 -7.19 -13.02 -0.30
N TRP A 97 -8.29 -13.72 -0.62
CA TRP A 97 -9.20 -14.38 0.32
C TRP A 97 -9.15 -15.92 0.28
N SER A 98 -8.28 -16.52 -0.55
CA SER A 98 -8.11 -17.97 -0.56
C SER A 98 -6.92 -18.34 0.32
N ASP A 99 -7.15 -19.24 1.26
CA ASP A 99 -6.11 -19.78 2.15
C ASP A 99 -5.10 -20.67 1.40
N ASP A 100 -5.33 -20.94 0.11
CA ASP A 100 -4.66 -22.01 -0.64
C ASP A 100 -3.33 -21.64 -1.33
N GLU A 101 -2.85 -20.38 -1.28
CA GLU A 101 -1.53 -20.09 -1.83
C GLU A 101 -0.82 -18.88 -1.19
N GLU A 102 0.29 -19.14 -0.50
CA GLU A 102 1.28 -18.13 -0.15
C GLU A 102 1.95 -17.61 -1.43
N SER A 103 1.48 -16.48 -1.94
CA SER A 103 2.09 -15.80 -3.08
C SER A 103 3.09 -14.73 -2.61
N PRO A 104 4.34 -14.71 -3.10
CA PRO A 104 5.28 -13.61 -2.84
C PRO A 104 4.71 -12.23 -3.20
N ALA A 105 3.78 -12.15 -4.16
CA ALA A 105 3.10 -10.92 -4.52
C ALA A 105 2.11 -10.48 -3.44
N ARG A 106 1.39 -11.42 -2.83
CA ARG A 106 0.51 -11.16 -1.68
C ARG A 106 1.31 -10.64 -0.50
N GLU A 107 2.42 -11.29 -0.15
CA GLU A 107 3.29 -10.83 0.93
C GLU A 107 3.88 -9.44 0.66
N ALA A 108 4.29 -9.17 -0.58
CA ALA A 108 4.73 -7.84 -0.99
C ALA A 108 3.63 -6.77 -0.86
N TRP A 109 2.40 -7.13 -1.22
CA TRP A 109 1.24 -6.25 -1.05
C TRP A 109 0.97 -5.99 0.44
N LEU A 110 0.94 -7.03 1.27
CA LEU A 110 0.71 -6.92 2.71
C LEU A 110 1.81 -6.09 3.37
N TRP A 111 3.07 -6.33 3.00
CA TRP A 111 4.20 -5.54 3.45
C TRP A 111 4.03 -4.04 3.15
N CYS A 112 3.50 -3.67 1.98
CA CYS A 112 3.32 -2.25 1.65
C CYS A 112 2.04 -1.63 2.24
N PHE A 113 0.93 -2.38 2.29
CA PHE A 113 -0.40 -1.79 2.35
C PHE A 113 -1.33 -2.32 3.44
N ASP A 114 -0.93 -3.33 4.19
CA ASP A 114 -1.76 -3.94 5.23
C ASP A 114 -2.11 -2.94 6.35
N THR A 115 -3.31 -3.08 6.89
CA THR A 115 -3.83 -2.26 7.99
C THR A 115 -3.11 -2.50 9.31
N LEU A 116 -2.45 -3.66 9.49
CA LEU A 116 -1.66 -3.98 10.68
C LEU A 116 -0.52 -2.98 10.93
N TRP A 117 -0.01 -2.32 9.88
CA TRP A 117 0.97 -1.23 10.02
C TRP A 117 0.48 -0.08 10.89
N ALA A 118 -0.83 0.08 11.09
CA ALA A 118 -1.35 1.11 11.97
C ALA A 118 -0.88 0.98 13.43
N ALA A 119 -0.52 -0.23 13.88
CA ALA A 119 -0.05 -0.47 15.22
C ALA A 119 1.47 -0.19 15.38
N SER A 120 2.25 -0.38 14.32
CA SER A 120 3.71 -0.36 14.36
C SER A 120 4.33 0.88 13.70
N ASP A 121 3.74 1.36 12.60
CA ASP A 121 4.20 2.52 11.82
C ASP A 121 3.07 3.09 10.93
N ASN A 122 2.24 3.93 11.56
CA ASN A 122 1.08 4.57 10.95
C ASN A 122 1.39 5.93 10.27
N SER A 123 2.56 6.04 9.63
CA SER A 123 2.99 7.30 8.99
C SER A 123 3.04 7.17 7.46
N SER A 124 2.78 8.27 6.74
CA SER A 124 2.93 8.31 5.28
C SER A 124 4.39 8.10 4.87
N GLU A 125 5.32 8.66 5.64
CA GLU A 125 6.75 8.45 5.48
C GLU A 125 7.13 6.98 5.64
N GLY A 126 6.65 6.32 6.69
CA GLY A 126 6.84 4.90 6.94
C GLY A 126 6.32 4.04 5.78
N ALA A 127 5.11 4.32 5.30
CA ALA A 127 4.54 3.66 4.13
C ALA A 127 5.39 3.84 2.86
N ALA A 128 5.90 5.04 2.62
CA ALA A 128 6.81 5.29 1.50
C ALA A 128 8.11 4.50 1.63
N ARG A 129 8.72 4.49 2.82
CA ARG A 129 9.96 3.76 3.09
C ARG A 129 9.77 2.24 2.94
N ARG A 130 8.63 1.68 3.33
CA ARG A 130 8.29 0.26 3.06
C ARG A 130 8.26 -0.06 1.58
N ILE A 131 7.65 0.81 0.78
CA ILE A 131 7.60 0.68 -0.68
C ILE A 131 9.01 0.73 -1.28
N LEU A 132 9.82 1.72 -0.89
CA LEU A 132 11.18 1.86 -1.38
C LEU A 132 12.06 0.67 -0.96
N TRP A 133 11.93 0.22 0.30
CA TRP A 133 12.63 -0.95 0.79
C TRP A 133 12.30 -2.19 -0.02
N LEU A 134 11.00 -2.46 -0.22
CA LEU A 134 10.54 -3.58 -1.03
C LEU A 134 11.18 -3.52 -2.41
N LEU A 135 11.10 -2.36 -3.08
CA LEU A 135 11.69 -2.19 -4.39
C LEU A 135 13.18 -2.49 -4.37
N ASP A 136 13.96 -1.89 -3.49
CA ASP A 136 15.43 -1.98 -3.54
C ASP A 136 15.99 -3.33 -3.04
N HIS A 137 15.35 -3.93 -2.03
CA HIS A 137 15.90 -5.05 -1.27
C HIS A 137 15.10 -6.34 -1.38
N GLY A 138 13.83 -6.30 -1.79
CA GLY A 138 12.95 -7.43 -1.61
C GLY A 138 12.08 -7.34 -0.35
N LEU A 139 11.30 -8.39 -0.12
CA LEU A 139 10.67 -8.61 1.18
C LEU A 139 11.75 -8.84 2.24
N PRO A 140 11.71 -8.11 3.37
CA PRO A 140 12.65 -8.37 4.44
C PRO A 140 12.38 -9.72 5.11
N PRO A 141 13.40 -10.34 5.74
CA PRO A 141 13.14 -11.40 6.70
C PRO A 141 12.23 -10.86 7.81
N LEU A 142 11.33 -11.71 8.31
CA LEU A 142 10.38 -11.35 9.38
C LEU A 142 9.43 -10.20 8.99
N ALA A 143 9.07 -10.09 7.70
CA ALA A 143 8.15 -9.06 7.20
C ALA A 143 6.83 -8.99 8.00
N GLU A 144 6.23 -10.14 8.30
CA GLU A 144 5.03 -10.24 9.12
C GLU A 144 5.26 -9.73 10.55
N ALA A 145 6.30 -10.22 11.23
CA ALA A 145 6.61 -9.78 12.60
C ALA A 145 6.92 -8.28 12.68
N GLN A 146 7.58 -7.69 11.66
CA GLN A 146 7.80 -6.24 11.60
C GLN A 146 6.49 -5.48 11.43
N ARG A 147 5.59 -5.94 10.56
CA ARG A 147 4.25 -5.36 10.36
C ARG A 147 3.43 -5.37 11.65
N GLU A 148 3.51 -6.46 12.42
CA GLU A 148 2.86 -6.61 13.72
C GLU A 148 3.55 -5.86 14.87
N GLY A 149 4.72 -5.25 14.63
CA GLY A 149 5.50 -4.57 15.67
C GLY A 149 6.24 -5.51 16.62
N LEU A 150 6.36 -6.79 16.28
CA LEU A 150 7.09 -7.82 17.02
C LEU A 150 8.58 -7.89 16.66
N ALA A 151 9.02 -7.18 15.61
CA ALA A 151 10.41 -7.07 15.19
C ALA A 151 10.80 -5.63 14.82
N PRO A 152 12.09 -5.24 14.95
CA PRO A 152 12.57 -3.92 14.55
C PRO A 152 12.38 -3.64 13.06
N LEU A 153 12.01 -2.39 12.73
CA LEU A 153 11.82 -1.95 11.34
C LEU A 153 13.15 -1.91 10.59
N CYS A 154 13.19 -2.50 9.40
CA CYS A 154 14.39 -2.54 8.56
C CYS A 154 14.68 -1.24 7.79
N TYR A 155 13.71 -0.32 7.68
CA TYR A 155 13.74 0.83 6.75
C TYR A 155 13.85 2.22 7.43
N ARG A 156 14.40 2.27 8.66
CA ARG A 156 14.59 3.53 9.41
C ARG A 156 15.73 4.40 8.89
#